data_AF-A0A7C3DBA7-F1
#
_entry.id   AF-A0A7C3DBA7-F1
#
_cell.length_a   1.000
_cell.length_b   1.000
_cell.length_c   1.000
_cell.angle_alpha   90.00
_cell.angle_beta   90.00
_cell.angle_gamma   90.00
#
_symmetry.space_group_name_H-M   'P 1'
#
loop_
_entity.id
_entity.type
_entity.pdbx_description
1 polymer ?
#
loop_
_entity_poly.entity_id
_entity_poly.type
_entity_poly.pdbx_seq_one_letter_code
_entity_poly.pdbx_strand_id
1 'polypeptide(L)'
;MSEKKISLNVPVLTRVEGEGALELNIENNQITHLKLNIFEPPRLFEKLLEGRHFSEVPDIVARICGICPVAYQMSAVHAFE
;
A
#
# COMPACT_ATOMS: atom_id res chain seq x y z
N MET A 1 0.19 -28.16 -29.28
CA MET A 1 0.69 -26.86 -28.76
C MET A 1 1.20 -27.12 -27.36
N SER A 2 2.48 -26.86 -27.05
CA SER A 2 2.99 -27.10 -25.70
C SER A 2 2.35 -26.14 -24.71
N GLU A 3 1.83 -26.65 -23.60
CA GLU A 3 1.33 -25.81 -22.50
C GLU A 3 2.48 -24.97 -21.95
N LYS A 4 2.41 -23.66 -22.15
CA LYS A 4 3.45 -22.73 -21.68
C LYS A 4 3.14 -22.37 -20.23
N LYS A 5 3.98 -22.84 -19.32
CA LYS A 5 3.92 -22.52 -17.89
C LYS A 5 5.08 -21.61 -17.49
N ILE A 6 4.76 -20.50 -16.83
CA ILE A 6 5.73 -19.50 -16.35
C ILE A 6 5.45 -19.27 -14.87
N SER A 7 6.50 -19.31 -14.04
CA SER A 7 6.44 -18.91 -12.64
C SER A 7 7.40 -17.74 -12.42
N LEU A 8 6.90 -16.65 -11.85
CA LEU A 8 7.67 -15.46 -11.52
C LEU A 8 7.56 -15.17 -10.03
N ASN A 9 8.71 -14.97 -9.40
CA ASN A 9 8.82 -14.45 -8.05
C ASN A 9 9.60 -13.14 -8.10
N VAL A 10 8.94 -12.05 -7.73
CA VAL A 10 9.54 -10.73 -7.59
C VAL A 10 9.60 -10.42 -6.09
N PRO A 11 10.73 -10.73 -5.43
CA PRO A 11 10.84 -10.64 -3.97
C PRO A 11 10.83 -9.21 -3.46
N VAL A 12 11.15 -8.23 -4.31
CA VAL A 12 11.05 -6.80 -4.01
C VAL A 12 10.49 -6.08 -5.23
N LEU A 13 9.31 -5.48 -5.06
CA LEU A 13 8.70 -4.59 -6.04
C LEU A 13 9.37 -3.21 -5.96
N THR A 14 9.95 -2.76 -7.06
CA THR A 14 10.60 -1.44 -7.15
C THR A 14 9.73 -0.45 -7.91
N ARG A 15 10.04 0.85 -7.78
CA ARG A 15 9.29 1.97 -8.39
C ARG A 15 7.83 2.07 -7.91
N VAL A 16 7.60 1.68 -6.68
CA VAL A 16 6.35 1.89 -5.93
C VAL A 16 6.69 2.50 -4.57
N GLU A 17 5.69 3.09 -3.92
CA GLU A 17 5.79 3.47 -2.52
C GLU A 17 5.49 2.27 -1.61
N GLY A 18 6.11 2.24 -0.43
CA GLY A 18 6.01 1.12 0.50
C GLY A 18 6.84 -0.09 0.13
N GLU A 19 6.64 -1.18 0.86
CA GLU A 19 7.40 -2.42 0.71
C GLU A 19 6.48 -3.60 0.35
N GLY A 20 6.83 -4.30 -0.74
CA GLY A 20 6.07 -5.48 -1.16
C GLY A 20 6.79 -6.39 -2.15
N ALA A 21 6.18 -7.56 -2.37
CA ALA A 21 6.63 -8.61 -3.27
C ALA A 21 5.45 -9.14 -4.11
N LEU A 22 5.75 -9.74 -5.26
CA LEU A 22 4.75 -10.31 -6.16
C LEU A 22 5.10 -11.76 -6.54
N GLU A 23 4.14 -12.66 -6.36
CA GLU A 23 4.20 -14.04 -6.84
C GLU A 23 3.18 -14.22 -7.97
N LEU A 24 3.60 -14.81 -9.10
CA LEU A 24 2.76 -14.98 -10.29
C LEU A 24 2.98 -16.36 -10.93
N ASN A 25 1.89 -17.05 -11.28
CA ASN A 25 1.92 -18.20 -12.18
C ASN A 25 1.05 -17.93 -13.40
N ILE A 26 1.58 -18.24 -14.59
CA ILE A 26 0.90 -18.09 -15.88
C ILE A 26 0.91 -19.44 -16.57
N GLU A 27 -0.26 -19.88 -17.04
CA GLU A 27 -0.44 -21.10 -17.84
C GLU A 27 -1.29 -20.75 -19.07
N ASN A 28 -0.86 -21.18 -20.25
CA ASN A 28 -1.60 -20.93 -21.51
C ASN A 28 -1.97 -19.45 -21.72
N ASN A 29 -1.02 -18.56 -21.40
CA ASN A 29 -1.17 -17.09 -21.43
C ASN A 29 -2.26 -16.52 -20.50
N GLN A 30 -2.71 -17.29 -19.51
CA GLN A 30 -3.62 -16.82 -18.46
C GLN A 30 -2.94 -16.87 -17.10
N ILE A 31 -3.19 -15.84 -16.27
CA ILE A 31 -2.70 -15.82 -14.89
C ILE A 31 -3.57 -16.80 -14.08
N THR A 32 -2.95 -17.84 -13.53
CA THR A 32 -3.64 -18.83 -12.68
C THR A 32 -3.38 -18.58 -11.20
N HIS A 33 -2.34 -17.82 -10.87
CA HIS A 33 -2.04 -17.39 -9.51
C HIS A 33 -1.42 -15.99 -9.51
N LEU A 34 -1.90 -15.13 -8.62
CA LEU A 34 -1.35 -13.80 -8.37
C LEU A 34 -1.48 -13.49 -6.89
N LYS A 35 -0.35 -13.15 -6.26
CA LYS A 35 -0.30 -12.80 -4.85
C LYS A 35 0.60 -11.59 -4.64
N LEU A 36 0.02 -10.52 -4.12
CA LEU A 36 0.73 -9.35 -3.63
C LEU A 36 1.01 -9.55 -2.14
N ASN A 37 2.27 -9.49 -1.74
CA ASN A 37 2.66 -9.49 -0.34
C ASN A 37 3.07 -8.07 0.04
N ILE A 38 2.45 -7.51 1.07
CA ILE A 38 2.84 -6.22 1.66
C ILE A 38 3.39 -6.54 3.03
N PHE A 39 4.64 -6.17 3.28
CA PHE A 39 5.33 -6.50 4.53
C PHE A 39 5.88 -5.26 5.25
N GLU A 40 5.49 -4.06 4.82
CA GLU A 40 5.72 -2.84 5.59
C GLU A 40 5.11 -2.99 6.99
N PRO A 41 5.86 -2.69 8.07
CA PRO A 41 5.35 -2.82 9.42
C PRO A 41 4.17 -1.87 9.66
N PRO A 42 3.12 -2.31 10.37
CA PRO A 42 1.98 -1.44 10.66
C PRO A 42 2.42 -0.26 11.53
N ARG A 43 2.23 0.97 11.03
CA ARG A 43 2.55 2.21 11.74
C ARG A 43 1.45 2.69 12.69
N LEU A 44 0.25 2.09 12.60
CA LEU A 44 -0.87 2.27 13.53
C LEU A 44 -1.34 3.73 13.73
N PHE A 45 -1.41 4.51 12.64
CA PHE A 45 -1.87 5.90 12.68
C PHE A 45 -3.26 6.04 13.31
N GLU A 46 -4.18 5.13 13.03
CA GLU A 46 -5.54 5.17 13.59
C GLU A 46 -5.52 5.13 15.12
N LYS A 47 -4.70 4.24 15.70
CA LYS A 47 -4.53 4.14 17.15
C LYS A 47 -3.82 5.36 17.72
N LEU A 48 -2.84 5.90 17.00
CA LEU A 48 -2.10 7.12 17.39
C LEU A 48 -3.01 8.35 17.47
N LEU A 49 -4.09 8.40 16.68
CA LEU A 49 -5.03 9.52 16.66
C LEU A 49 -6.03 9.51 17.81
N GLU A 50 -6.22 8.39 18.50
CA GLU A 50 -7.15 8.33 19.64
C GLU A 50 -6.77 9.35 20.73
N GLY A 51 -7.73 10.21 21.11
CA GLY A 51 -7.53 11.23 22.13
C GLY A 51 -6.75 12.47 21.68
N ARG A 52 -6.33 12.55 20.41
CA ARG A 52 -5.70 13.76 19.84
C ARG A 52 -6.73 14.85 19.58
N HIS A 53 -6.30 16.10 19.66
CA HIS A 53 -7.15 17.22 19.28
C HIS A 53 -7.29 17.26 17.74
N PHE A 54 -8.48 17.55 17.23
CA PHE A 54 -8.76 17.49 15.78
C PHE A 54 -7.80 18.37 14.95
N SER A 55 -7.34 19.50 15.52
CA SER A 55 -6.40 20.40 14.85
C SER A 55 -5.01 19.81 14.61
N GLU A 56 -4.61 18.77 15.35
CA GLU A 56 -3.32 18.08 15.18
C GLU A 56 -3.40 17.02 14.06
N VAL A 57 -4.60 16.55 13.74
CA VAL A 57 -4.81 15.40 12.87
C VAL A 57 -4.29 15.62 11.45
N PRO A 58 -4.55 16.76 10.75
CA PRO A 58 -4.03 16.98 9.40
C PRO A 58 -2.52 16.85 9.32
N ASP A 59 -1.79 17.37 10.31
CA ASP A 59 -0.34 17.25 10.38
C ASP A 59 0.09 15.81 10.63
N ILE A 60 -0.55 15.09 11.56
CA ILE A 60 -0.19 13.71 11.86
C ILE A 60 -0.42 12.82 10.62
N VAL A 61 -1.59 12.88 9.99
CA VAL A 61 -1.93 11.99 8.85
C VAL A 61 -1.13 12.29 7.59
N ALA A 62 -0.60 13.51 7.43
CA ALA A 62 0.31 13.83 6.32
C ALA A 62 1.56 12.94 6.30
N ARG A 63 1.91 12.30 7.44
CA ARG A 63 3.06 11.40 7.56
C ARG A 63 2.70 9.93 7.26
N ILE A 64 1.47 9.64 6.84
CA ILE A 64 1.10 8.32 6.33
C ILE A 64 1.87 8.01 5.05
N CYS A 65 2.02 8.95 4.14
CA CYS A 65 2.80 8.76 2.92
C CYS A 65 3.53 10.04 2.55
N GLY A 66 4.84 9.94 2.32
CA GLY A 66 5.66 11.09 1.91
C GLY A 66 5.42 11.56 0.48
N ILE A 67 4.82 10.72 -0.37
CA ILE A 67 4.54 11.05 -1.78
C ILE A 67 3.21 11.81 -1.93
N CYS A 68 2.20 11.48 -1.13
CA CYS A 68 0.87 12.11 -1.21
C CYS A 68 0.39 12.77 0.10
N PRO A 69 1.22 13.55 0.81
CA PRO A 69 0.86 14.12 2.11
C PRO A 69 -0.37 15.02 2.04
N VAL A 70 -0.52 15.79 0.95
CA VAL A 70 -1.65 16.71 0.73
C VAL A 70 -2.98 15.96 0.61
N ALA A 71 -2.99 14.75 0.04
CA ALA A 71 -4.22 13.95 -0.05
C ALA A 71 -4.74 13.57 1.34
N TYR A 72 -3.84 13.20 2.26
CA TYR A 72 -4.20 12.89 3.64
C TYR A 72 -4.63 14.14 4.43
N GLN A 73 -3.93 15.26 4.25
CA GLN A 73 -4.31 16.54 4.87
C GLN A 73 -5.71 16.98 4.44
N MET A 74 -5.98 17.02 3.14
CA MET A 74 -7.29 17.43 2.60
C MET A 74 -8.40 16.50 3.05
N SER A 75 -8.15 15.18 3.06
CA SER A 75 -9.13 14.20 3.54
C SER A 75 -9.44 14.39 5.02
N ALA A 76 -8.45 14.68 5.86
CA ALA A 76 -8.68 14.96 7.28
C ALA A 76 -9.49 16.25 7.49
N VAL A 77 -9.17 17.33 6.78
CA VAL A 77 -9.90 18.60 6.88
C VAL A 77 -11.35 18.42 6.44
N HIS A 78 -11.60 17.82 5.27
CA HIS A 78 -12.96 17.54 4.79
C HIS A 78 -13.75 16.55 5.67
N ALA A 79 -13.08 15.76 6.52
CA ALA A 79 -13.77 14.90 7.46
C ALA A 79 -14.26 15.65 8.72
N PHE A 80 -13.66 16.81 9.04
CA PHE A 80 -14.06 17.65 10.16
C PHE A 80 -15.07 18.73 9.80
N GLU A 81 -15.00 19.26 8.58
CA GLU A 81 -15.92 20.28 8.03
C GLU A 81 -17.21 19.67 7.44
#